data_AF-A0A928D6R7-F1
#
_entry.id   AF-A0A928D6R7-F1
#
_cell.length_a   1.000
_cell.length_b   1.000
_cell.length_c   1.000
_cell.angle_alpha   90.00
_cell.angle_beta   90.00
_cell.angle_gamma   90.00
#
_symmetry.space_group_name_H-M   'P 1'
#
loop_
_entity.id
_entity.type
_entity.pdbx_description
1 polymer ?
#
loop_
_entity_poly.entity_id
_entity_poly.type
_entity_poly.pdbx_seq_one_letter_code
_entity_poly.pdbx_strand_id
1 'polypeptide(L)' 'MKTILGTTAIEGNTQTEEQVTAVLEGKRVAEPRLEINEINGAHAAYKLLEKFDPYSLPREGFH' A
#
# COMPACT_ATOMS: atom_id res chain seq x y z
N MET A 1 -8.39 3.37 2.49
CA MET A 1 -8.74 2.37 1.46
C MET A 1 -8.68 2.93 0.05
N LYS A 2 -9.35 4.06 -0.22
CA LYS A 2 -9.29 4.78 -1.51
C LYS A 2 -7.89 5.00 -2.10
N THR A 3 -6.86 5.15 -1.26
CA THR A 3 -5.46 5.33 -1.69
C THR A 3 -4.84 4.06 -2.27
N ILE A 4 -5.05 2.89 -1.64
CA ILE A 4 -4.54 1.60 -2.13
C ILE A 4 -5.22 1.23 -3.44
N LEU A 5 -6.55 1.35 -3.50
CA LEU A 5 -7.33 1.16 -4.73
C LEU A 5 -6.88 2.09 -5.86
N GLY A 6 -6.54 3.33 -5.54
CA GLY A 6 -6.01 4.28 -6.51
C GLY A 6 -4.64 3.86 -7.05
N THR A 7 -3.74 3.36 -6.20
CA THR A 7 -2.41 2.89 -6.60
C THR A 7 -2.49 1.67 -7.52
N THR A 8 -3.25 0.64 -7.14
CA THR A 8 -3.39 -0.56 -7.99
C THR A 8 -4.17 -0.28 -9.27
N ALA A 9 -5.25 0.51 -9.25
CA ALA A 9 -6.05 0.78 -10.46
C ALA A 9 -5.26 1.50 -11.57
N ILE A 10 -4.25 2.30 -11.23
CA ILE A 10 -3.37 2.97 -12.21
C ILE A 10 -2.54 1.94 -13.01
N GLU A 11 -2.19 0.80 -12.40
CA GLU A 11 -1.43 -0.28 -13.04
C GLU A 11 -2.30 -1.19 -13.93
N GLY A 12 -3.60 -0.89 -14.07
CA GLY A 12 -4.54 -1.65 -14.91
C GLY A 12 -5.32 -2.73 -14.16
N ASN A 13 -5.19 -2.78 -12.84
CA ASN A 13 -5.88 -3.73 -11.99
C ASN A 13 -7.39 -3.44 -11.86
N THR A 14 -8.23 -4.47 -11.89
CA THR A 14 -9.70 -4.38 -11.87
C THR A 14 -10.34 -4.74 -10.52
N GLN A 15 -9.54 -4.90 -9.46
CA GLN A 15 -10.05 -5.31 -8.15
C GLN A 15 -11.02 -4.29 -7.55
N THR A 16 -12.11 -4.77 -6.97
CA THR A 16 -13.11 -3.97 -6.27
C THR A 16 -12.64 -3.57 -4.87
N GLU A 17 -13.25 -2.54 -4.30
CA GLU A 17 -12.97 -2.12 -2.92
C GLU A 17 -13.20 -3.25 -1.91
N GLU A 18 -14.18 -4.11 -2.16
CA GLU A 18 -14.48 -5.28 -1.34
C GLU A 18 -13.40 -6.35 -1.42
N GLN A 19 -12.84 -6.61 -2.62
CA GLN A 19 -11.72 -7.55 -2.79
C GLN A 19 -10.46 -7.06 -2.08
N VAL A 20 -10.10 -5.78 -2.26
CA VAL A 20 -8.95 -5.18 -1.57
C VAL A 20 -9.15 -5.23 -0.05
N THR A 21 -10.37 -4.98 0.44
CA THR A 21 -10.68 -5.06 1.88
C THR A 21 -10.54 -6.48 2.41
N ALA A 22 -11.06 -7.46 1.67
CA ALA A 22 -10.93 -8.86 2.05
C ALA A 22 -9.46 -9.31 2.13
N VAL A 23 -8.60 -8.85 1.21
CA VAL A 23 -7.15 -9.10 1.27
C VAL A 23 -6.54 -8.51 2.54
N LEU A 24 -6.80 -7.23 2.84
CA LEU A 24 -6.22 -6.56 4.02
C LEU A 24 -6.71 -7.14 5.35
N GLU A 25 -7.94 -7.67 5.39
CA GLU A 25 -8.50 -8.35 6.56
C GLU A 25 -8.02 -9.80 6.70
N GLY A 26 -7.20 -10.30 5.76
CA GLY A 26 -6.69 -11.68 5.76
C GLY A 26 -7.76 -12.73 5.46
N LYS A 27 -8.88 -12.34 4.82
CA LYS A 27 -9.91 -13.27 4.38
C LYS A 27 -9.41 -14.09 3.19
N ARG A 28 -10.02 -15.26 2.98
CA ARG A 28 -9.78 -16.03 1.74
C ARG A 28 -10.32 -15.24 0.55
N VAL A 29 -9.43 -14.99 -0.41
CA VAL A 29 -9.73 -14.34 -1.68
C VAL A 29 -9.24 -15.22 -2.84
N ALA A 30 -9.95 -15.16 -3.96
CA ALA A 30 -9.61 -15.90 -5.18
C ALA A 30 -8.82 -15.04 -6.17
N GLU A 31 -7.96 -14.16 -5.68
CA GLU A 31 -7.11 -13.30 -6.51
C GLU A 31 -5.74 -13.96 -6.78
N PRO A 32 -5.07 -13.61 -7.89
CA PRO A 32 -3.69 -14.02 -8.14
C PRO A 32 -2.77 -13.61 -6.99
N ARG A 33 -1.78 -14.47 -6.67
CA ARG A 33 -0.83 -14.20 -5.57
C ARG A 33 -0.07 -12.89 -5.76
N LEU A 34 0.19 -12.49 -7.00
CA LEU A 34 0.88 -11.24 -7.31
C LEU A 34 0.06 -10.03 -6.83
N GLU A 35 -1.22 -9.95 -7.20
CA GLU A 35 -2.11 -8.85 -6.80
C GLU A 35 -2.29 -8.78 -5.28
N ILE A 36 -2.41 -9.95 -4.61
CA ILE A 36 -2.45 -10.02 -3.16
C ILE A 36 -1.19 -9.40 -2.55
N ASN A 37 -0.02 -9.67 -3.14
CA ASN A 37 1.25 -9.10 -2.65
C ASN A 37 1.35 -7.60 -2.92
N GLU A 38 0.85 -7.11 -4.06
CA GLU A 38 0.80 -5.68 -4.41
C GLU A 38 -0.07 -4.91 -3.42
N ILE A 39 -1.28 -5.41 -3.11
CA ILE A 39 -2.19 -4.80 -2.12
C ILE A 39 -1.53 -4.72 -0.74
N ASN A 40 -0.88 -5.81 -0.31
CA ASN A 40 -0.18 -5.85 0.98
C ASN A 40 1.04 -4.92 1.00
N GLY A 41 1.80 -4.86 -0.10
CA GLY A 41 2.95 -3.98 -0.27
C GLY A 41 2.56 -2.51 -0.22
N ALA A 42 1.52 -2.13 -0.95
CA ALA A 42 0.96 -0.78 -0.92
C ALA A 42 0.47 -0.41 0.49
N HIS A 43 -0.24 -1.32 1.17
CA HIS A 43 -0.68 -1.10 2.55
C HIS A 43 0.49 -0.87 3.51
N ALA A 44 1.54 -1.70 3.41
CA ALA A 44 2.74 -1.55 4.24
C ALA A 44 3.46 -0.21 3.97
N ALA A 45 3.58 0.20 2.71
CA ALA A 45 4.19 1.47 2.33
C ALA A 45 3.45 2.67 2.95
N TYR A 46 2.11 2.68 2.89
CA TYR A 46 1.32 3.75 3.53
C TYR A 46 1.50 3.80 5.05
N LYS A 47 1.58 2.65 5.73
CA LYS A 47 1.86 2.61 7.18
C LYS A 47 3.26 3.12 7.53
N LEU A 48 4.22 2.97 6.62
CA LEU A 48 5.56 3.55 6.79
C LEU A 48 5.54 5.05 6.56
N LEU A 49 4.81 5.53 5.55
CA LEU A 49 4.62 6.96 5.29
C LEU A 49 3.98 7.68 6.48
N GLU A 50 3.01 7.08 7.16
CA GLU A 50 2.40 7.65 8.38
C GLU A 50 3.42 7.85 9.51
N LYS A 51 4.48 7.05 9.54
CA LYS A 51 5.54 7.11 10.55
C LYS A 51 6.76 7.90 10.06
N PHE A 52 6.77 8.30 8.81
CA PHE A 52 7.87 9.02 8.21
C PHE A 52 7.82 10.48 8.64
N ASP A 53 8.85 10.94 9.34
CA ASP A 53 9.05 12.35 9.63
C ASP A 53 9.87 12.97 8.48
N PRO A 54 9.27 13.85 7.65
CA PRO A 54 9.96 14.46 6.50
C PRO A 54 11.10 15.41 6.91
N TYR A 55 11.21 15.76 8.19
CA TYR A 55 12.28 16.61 8.72
C TYR A 55 13.33 15.83 9.51
N SER A 56 13.23 14.49 9.55
CA SER A 56 14.19 13.62 10.24
C SER A 56 15.55 13.49 9.56
N LEU A 57 15.79 14.19 8.45
CA LEU A 57 17.11 14.26 7.83
C LEU A 57 18.12 14.76 8.88
N PRO A 58 19.17 13.98 9.19
CA PRO A 58 20.27 14.51 9.96
C PRO A 58 20.80 15.71 9.18
N ARG A 59 20.92 16.87 9.85
CA ARG A 59 21.77 17.93 9.32
C ARG A 59 23.18 17.37 9.30
N GLU A 60 23.57 16.70 8.22
CA GLU A 60 24.98 16.53 7.93
C GLU A 60 25.57 17.94 7.86
N GLY A 61 26.55 18.17 8.73
CA GLY A 61 27.08 19.48 9.03
C GLY A 61 27.55 20.17 7.76
N PHE A 62 26.85 21.24 7.38
CA PHE A 62 27.47 22.34 6.67
C PHE A 62 28.39 23.06 7.67
N HIS A 63 29.61 22.56 7.79
CA HIS A 63 30.75 23.27 8.38
C HIS A 63 31.85 23.37 7.33
#